data_AF-Q2L9U1-F1
#
_entry.id   AF-Q2L9U1-F1
#
_cell.length_a   1.000
_cell.length_b   1.000
_cell.length_c   1.000
_cell.angle_alpha   90.00
_cell.angle_beta   90.00
_cell.angle_gamma   90.00
#
_symmetry.space_group_name_H-M   'P 1'
#
loop_
_entity.id
_entity.type
_entity.pdbx_description
1 polymer ?
#
loop_
_entity_poly.entity_id
_entity_poly.type
_entity_poly.pdbx_seq_one_letter_code
_entity_poly.pdbx_strand_id
1 'polypeptide(L)'
;RLSNISMGVKGALFIMVGHGLCSSGMFSLVNVFYNHSGYRNLYMNKGFLMKSPVLCLVGFLLCSSNMAAPPSLNLFGEVLMFVCSYLISFCFLVLLMVMTIISAVYSLHLYTTTCHGKSSEAKVSLETVSYSAVFVLLVHWIPLNFIFLFIP
;
A
#
# COMPACT_ATOMS: atom_id res chain seq x y z
N ARG A 1 22.01 14.56 10.86
CA ARG A 1 22.97 13.47 10.51
C ARG A 1 22.49 12.68 9.29
N LEU A 2 21.27 12.13 9.25
CA LEU A 2 20.70 11.58 8.01
C LEU A 2 20.66 12.60 6.86
N SER A 3 20.34 13.87 7.17
CA SER A 3 20.35 15.01 6.25
C SER A 3 21.70 15.27 5.56
N ASN A 4 22.81 14.82 6.14
CA ASN A 4 24.16 15.14 5.66
C ASN A 4 24.68 14.06 4.69
N ILE A 5 23.99 12.92 4.61
CA ILE A 5 24.31 11.83 3.70
C ILE A 5 23.42 12.02 2.48
N SER A 6 24.02 12.30 1.31
CA SER A 6 23.27 12.50 0.05
C SER A 6 22.34 11.31 -0.26
N MET A 7 22.76 10.10 0.12
CA MET A 7 21.98 8.87 0.00
C MET A 7 20.73 8.86 0.89
N GLY A 8 20.81 9.42 2.09
CA GLY A 8 19.68 9.51 3.02
C GLY A 8 18.62 10.50 2.55
N VAL A 9 19.05 11.64 1.98
CA VAL A 9 18.13 12.62 1.38
C VAL A 9 17.42 12.02 0.16
N LYS A 10 18.14 11.30 -0.71
CA LYS A 10 17.54 10.57 -1.84
C LYS A 10 16.54 9.51 -1.37
N GLY A 11 16.92 8.69 -0.38
CA GLY A 11 16.03 7.68 0.21
C GLY A 11 14.74 8.28 0.77
N ALA A 12 14.86 9.38 1.53
CA ALA A 12 13.70 10.09 2.06
C ALA A 12 12.77 10.64 0.96
N LEU A 13 13.33 11.18 -0.13
CA LEU A 13 12.54 11.64 -1.28
C LEU A 13 11.79 10.49 -1.95
N PHE A 14 12.43 9.35 -2.17
CA PHE A 14 11.77 8.18 -2.76
C PHE A 14 10.62 7.66 -1.88
N ILE A 15 10.82 7.60 -0.56
CA ILE A 15 9.74 7.23 0.36
C ILE A 15 8.60 8.25 0.32
N MET A 16 8.87 9.56 0.32
CA MET A 16 7.81 10.57 0.29
C MET A 16 6.95 10.46 -0.98
N VAL A 17 7.57 10.26 -2.14
CA VAL A 17 6.84 10.12 -3.42
C VAL A 17 6.10 8.78 -3.47
N GLY A 18 6.77 7.67 -3.18
CA GLY A 18 6.17 6.34 -3.23
C GLY A 18 5.03 6.17 -2.22
N HIS A 19 5.23 6.63 -0.98
CA HIS A 19 4.20 6.60 0.05
C HIS A 19 3.03 7.52 -0.30
N GLY A 20 3.28 8.71 -0.86
CA GLY A 20 2.21 9.62 -1.30
C GLY A 20 1.28 8.98 -2.33
N LEU A 21 1.84 8.32 -3.35
CA LEU A 21 1.06 7.62 -4.38
C LEU A 21 0.35 6.37 -3.82
N CYS A 22 1.00 5.60 -2.96
CA CYS A 22 0.42 4.39 -2.39
C CYS A 22 -0.74 4.70 -1.42
N SER A 23 -0.57 5.71 -0.56
CA SER A 23 -1.56 6.09 0.44
C SER A 23 -2.82 6.68 -0.20
N SER A 24 -2.67 7.58 -1.17
CA SER A 24 -3.80 8.12 -1.95
C SER A 24 -4.56 7.01 -2.69
N GLY A 25 -3.85 6.05 -3.28
CA GLY A 25 -4.44 4.85 -3.86
C GLY A 25 -5.28 4.04 -2.85
N MET A 26 -4.74 3.76 -1.67
CA MET A 26 -5.47 3.05 -0.62
C MET A 26 -6.70 3.82 -0.09
N PHE A 27 -6.61 5.15 0.04
CA PHE A 27 -7.78 5.96 0.41
C PHE A 27 -8.89 5.88 -0.65
N SER A 28 -8.52 5.91 -1.93
CA SER A 28 -9.49 5.74 -3.02
C SER A 28 -10.14 4.35 -3.00
N LEU A 29 -9.38 3.31 -2.64
CA LEU A 29 -9.89 1.94 -2.50
C LEU A 29 -10.92 1.82 -1.36
N VAL A 30 -10.63 2.42 -0.19
CA VAL A 30 -11.59 2.47 0.93
C VAL A 30 -12.87 3.22 0.52
N ASN A 31 -12.74 4.27 -0.29
CA ASN A 31 -13.90 5.00 -0.81
C ASN A 31 -14.78 4.13 -1.72
N VAL A 32 -14.17 3.29 -2.57
CA VAL A 32 -14.92 2.33 -3.41
C VAL A 32 -15.65 1.32 -2.52
N PHE A 33 -15.00 0.78 -1.49
CA PHE A 33 -15.66 -0.10 -0.53
C PHE A 33 -16.82 0.59 0.19
N TYR A 34 -16.62 1.84 0.62
CA TYR A 34 -17.66 2.63 1.27
C TYR A 34 -18.87 2.88 0.37
N ASN A 35 -18.66 3.18 -0.92
CA ASN A 35 -19.76 3.39 -1.86
C ASN A 35 -20.59 2.12 -2.10
N HIS A 36 -19.96 0.94 -2.05
CA HIS A 36 -20.66 -0.34 -2.22
C HIS A 36 -21.36 -0.84 -0.95
N SER A 37 -20.79 -0.63 0.23
CA SER A 37 -21.37 -1.15 1.47
C SER A 37 -22.17 -0.13 2.27
N GLY A 38 -21.91 1.17 2.09
CA GLY A 38 -22.44 2.26 2.91
C GLY A 38 -21.82 2.37 4.30
N TYR A 39 -20.89 1.47 4.66
CA TYR A 39 -20.27 1.42 5.99
C TYR A 39 -18.77 1.66 5.93
N ARG A 40 -18.25 2.43 6.90
CA ARG A 40 -16.81 2.68 7.07
C ARG A 40 -16.08 1.60 7.89
N ASN A 41 -16.83 0.71 8.54
CA ASN A 41 -16.23 -0.32 9.39
C ASN A 41 -15.70 -1.48 8.52
N LEU A 42 -14.38 -1.72 8.57
CA LEU A 42 -13.70 -2.79 7.82
C LEU A 42 -14.31 -4.17 8.06
N TYR A 43 -14.74 -4.45 9.30
CA TYR A 43 -15.35 -5.74 9.65
C TYR A 43 -16.68 -6.01 8.95
N MET A 44 -17.43 -4.96 8.61
CA MET A 44 -18.68 -5.08 7.86
C MET A 44 -18.42 -5.28 6.36
N ASN A 45 -17.26 -4.85 5.87
CA ASN A 45 -16.84 -4.90 4.46
C ASN A 45 -16.03 -6.17 4.14
N LYS A 46 -16.32 -7.30 4.80
CA LYS A 46 -15.65 -8.58 4.55
C LYS A 46 -16.11 -9.23 3.25
N GLY A 47 -15.22 -10.01 2.62
CA GLY A 47 -15.58 -10.90 1.51
C GLY A 47 -15.76 -10.21 0.16
N PHE A 48 -15.08 -9.08 -0.09
CA PHE A 48 -15.15 -8.38 -1.38
C PHE A 48 -14.65 -9.22 -2.57
N LEU A 49 -13.86 -10.27 -2.33
CA LEU A 49 -13.36 -11.17 -3.38
C LEU A 49 -14.51 -11.84 -4.16
N MET A 50 -15.60 -12.18 -3.48
CA MET A 50 -16.78 -12.78 -4.11
C MET A 50 -17.59 -11.76 -4.91
N LYS A 51 -17.54 -10.47 -4.56
CA LYS A 51 -18.25 -9.41 -5.26
C LYS A 51 -17.51 -8.95 -6.52
N SER A 52 -16.20 -8.73 -6.40
CA SER A 52 -15.40 -8.16 -7.48
C SER A 52 -13.93 -8.59 -7.37
N PRO A 53 -13.50 -9.64 -8.10
CA PRO A 53 -12.13 -10.13 -8.01
C PRO A 53 -11.10 -9.12 -8.56
N VAL A 54 -11.50 -8.31 -9.56
CA VAL A 54 -10.62 -7.29 -10.17
C VAL A 54 -10.25 -6.20 -9.16
N LEU A 55 -11.22 -5.71 -8.38
CA LEU A 55 -10.97 -4.70 -7.35
C LEU A 55 -10.06 -5.25 -6.25
N CYS A 56 -10.28 -6.50 -5.83
CA CYS A 56 -9.40 -7.17 -4.87
C CYS A 56 -7.97 -7.34 -5.41
N LEU A 57 -7.80 -7.67 -6.70
CA LEU A 57 -6.47 -7.79 -7.29
C LEU A 57 -5.73 -6.44 -7.32
N VAL A 58 -6.38 -5.36 -7.75
CA VAL A 58 -5.75 -4.03 -7.72
C VAL A 58 -5.49 -3.55 -6.29
N GLY A 59 -6.39 -3.89 -5.36
CA GLY A 59 -6.18 -3.62 -3.94
C GLY A 59 -5.03 -4.39 -3.33
N PHE A 60 -4.86 -5.66 -3.70
CA PHE A 60 -3.69 -6.46 -3.31
C PHE A 60 -2.41 -5.81 -3.81
N LEU A 61 -2.38 -5.40 -5.07
CA LEU A 61 -1.23 -4.74 -5.69
C LEU A 61 -0.84 -3.46 -4.94
N LEU A 62 -1.81 -2.59 -4.58
CA LEU A 62 -1.55 -1.39 -3.77
C LEU A 62 -1.11 -1.72 -2.33
N CYS A 63 -1.71 -2.72 -1.69
CA CYS A 63 -1.28 -3.15 -0.34
C CYS A 63 0.14 -3.73 -0.38
N SER A 64 0.49 -4.47 -1.43
CA SER A 64 1.84 -5.05 -1.61
C SER A 64 2.91 -3.96 -1.82
N SER A 65 2.60 -2.89 -2.57
CA SER A 65 3.50 -1.74 -2.68
C SER A 65 3.64 -0.97 -1.36
N ASN A 66 2.60 -0.96 -0.51
CA ASN A 66 2.69 -0.38 0.82
C ASN A 66 3.57 -1.21 1.77
N MET A 67 3.61 -2.53 1.59
CA MET A 67 4.51 -3.45 2.31
C MET A 67 5.96 -3.39 1.82
N ALA A 68 6.26 -2.51 0.84
CA ALA A 68 7.55 -2.47 0.17
C ALA A 68 7.92 -3.82 -0.48
N ALA A 69 6.96 -4.49 -1.13
CA ALA A 69 7.26 -5.66 -1.95
C ALA A 69 8.16 -5.31 -3.15
N PRO A 70 8.95 -6.25 -3.70
CA PRO A 70 9.70 -6.01 -4.93
C PRO A 70 8.76 -5.58 -6.08
N PRO A 71 9.31 -5.14 -7.22
CA PRO A 71 9.10 -3.88 -7.99
C PRO A 71 8.81 -2.47 -7.42
N SER A 72 8.63 -2.24 -6.11
CA SER A 72 8.14 -0.93 -5.63
C SER A 72 9.20 0.13 -5.30
N LEU A 73 8.87 1.40 -5.48
CA LEU A 73 9.69 2.56 -5.03
C LEU A 73 9.92 2.58 -3.50
N ASN A 74 8.94 2.12 -2.74
CA ASN A 74 9.01 2.12 -1.27
C ASN A 74 10.17 1.23 -0.79
N LEU A 75 10.38 0.06 -1.40
CA LEU A 75 11.51 -0.81 -1.07
C LEU A 75 12.84 -0.13 -1.33
N PHE A 76 12.99 0.56 -2.46
CA PHE A 76 14.22 1.26 -2.78
C PHE A 76 14.52 2.36 -1.75
N GLY A 77 13.51 3.15 -1.39
CA GLY A 77 13.61 4.15 -0.34
C GLY A 77 13.99 3.57 1.02
N GLU A 78 13.36 2.47 1.44
CA GLU A 78 13.64 1.79 2.71
C GLU A 78 15.05 1.21 2.76
N VAL A 79 15.53 0.56 1.69
CA VAL A 79 16.90 0.02 1.62
C VAL A 79 17.95 1.13 1.79
N LEU A 80 17.75 2.28 1.14
CA LEU A 80 18.65 3.43 1.29
C LEU A 80 18.67 3.96 2.73
N MET A 81 17.51 3.95 3.40
CA MET A 81 17.38 4.34 4.80
C MET A 81 18.02 3.32 5.75
N PHE A 82 17.97 2.02 5.45
CA PHE A 82 18.68 0.99 6.20
C PHE A 82 20.20 1.19 6.14
N VAL A 83 20.75 1.46 4.96
CA VAL A 83 22.18 1.74 4.81
C VAL A 83 22.58 2.99 5.60
N CYS A 84 21.80 4.06 5.53
CA CYS A 84 22.09 5.30 6.25
C CYS A 84 21.97 5.14 7.77
N SER A 85 20.99 4.37 8.26
CA SER A 85 20.80 4.13 9.69
C SER A 85 21.90 3.27 10.29
N TYR A 86 22.38 2.25 9.55
CA TYR A 86 23.53 1.45 9.94
C TYR A 86 24.79 2.30 10.19
N LEU A 87 25.03 3.30 9.32
CA LEU A 87 26.15 4.23 9.45
C LEU A 87 26.04 5.16 10.67
N ILE A 88 24.85 5.34 11.26
CA ILE A 88 24.63 6.25 12.39
C ILE A 88 24.68 5.51 13.72
N SER A 89 23.87 4.47 13.89
CA SER A 89 23.94 3.60 15.07
C SER A 89 23.17 2.29 14.86
N PHE A 90 23.65 1.23 15.53
CA PHE A 90 22.97 -0.07 15.53
C PHE A 90 21.56 0.00 16.15
N CYS A 91 21.36 0.84 17.16
CA CYS A 91 20.05 1.01 17.81
C CYS A 91 18.99 1.54 16.83
N PHE A 92 19.33 2.52 15.98
CA PHE A 92 18.40 3.04 14.98
C PHE A 92 18.04 2.01 13.91
N LEU A 93 18.99 1.14 13.54
CA LEU A 93 18.73 0.06 12.59
C LEU A 93 17.73 -0.95 13.15
N VAL A 94 17.91 -1.39 14.41
CA VAL A 94 16.96 -2.31 15.06
C VAL A 94 15.56 -1.70 15.14
N LEU A 95 15.47 -0.42 15.51
CA LEU A 95 14.18 0.27 15.58
C LEU A 95 13.50 0.34 14.21
N LEU A 96 14.23 0.67 13.14
CA LEU A 96 13.69 0.69 11.78
C LEU A 96 13.18 -0.69 11.34
N MET A 97 13.92 -1.76 11.61
CA MET A 97 13.52 -3.13 11.26
C MET A 97 12.19 -3.53 11.94
N VAL A 98 12.02 -3.17 13.21
CA VAL A 98 10.76 -3.45 13.93
C VAL A 98 9.60 -2.66 13.31
N MET A 99 9.82 -1.38 12.97
CA MET A 99 8.77 -0.55 12.37
C MET A 99 8.32 -1.05 11.00
N THR A 100 9.25 -1.50 10.14
CA THR A 100 8.91 -2.06 8.82
C THR A 100 8.16 -3.39 8.92
N ILE A 101 8.43 -4.21 9.95
CA ILE A 101 7.67 -5.44 10.18
C ILE A 101 6.23 -5.11 10.62
N ILE A 102 6.06 -4.14 11.53
CA ILE A 102 4.73 -3.73 12.00
C ILE A 102 3.90 -3.15 10.85
N SER A 103 4.48 -2.30 10.01
CA SER A 103 3.78 -1.73 8.84
C SER A 103 3.37 -2.81 7.84
N ALA A 104 4.25 -3.77 7.58
CA ALA A 104 3.99 -4.91 6.72
C ALA A 104 2.81 -5.76 7.22
N VAL A 105 2.81 -6.12 8.50
CA VAL A 105 1.72 -6.89 9.13
C VAL A 105 0.39 -6.12 9.07
N TYR A 106 0.40 -4.81 9.31
CA TYR A 106 -0.80 -3.99 9.22
C TYR A 106 -1.40 -3.98 7.80
N SER A 107 -0.57 -3.83 6.77
CA SER A 107 -1.04 -3.83 5.37
C SER A 107 -1.66 -5.17 4.95
N LEU A 108 -1.05 -6.28 5.38
CA LEU A 108 -1.58 -7.62 5.17
C LEU A 108 -2.91 -7.83 5.92
N HIS A 109 -3.00 -7.33 7.17
CA HIS A 109 -4.22 -7.38 7.95
C HIS A 109 -5.37 -6.61 7.29
N LEU A 110 -5.10 -5.42 6.77
CA LEU A 110 -6.09 -4.61 6.05
C LEU A 110 -6.61 -5.34 4.80
N TYR A 111 -5.74 -5.98 4.02
CA TYR A 111 -6.16 -6.74 2.84
C TYR A 111 -6.99 -7.98 3.20
N THR A 112 -6.53 -8.76 4.18
CA THR A 112 -7.22 -9.99 4.59
C THR A 112 -8.59 -9.72 5.22
N THR A 113 -8.72 -8.65 6.01
CA THR A 113 -10.00 -8.29 6.64
C THR A 113 -11.05 -7.77 5.66
N THR A 114 -10.65 -7.22 4.51
CA THR A 114 -11.57 -6.68 3.49
C THR A 114 -11.87 -7.68 2.39
N CYS A 115 -10.83 -8.32 1.85
CA CYS A 115 -10.96 -9.17 0.66
C CYS A 115 -11.29 -10.62 1.02
N HIS A 116 -10.71 -11.16 2.09
CA HIS A 116 -10.95 -12.54 2.53
C HIS A 116 -12.11 -12.64 3.54
N GLY A 117 -12.66 -13.86 3.64
CA GLY A 117 -13.73 -14.20 4.57
C GLY A 117 -15.11 -14.33 3.91
N LYS A 118 -16.06 -14.85 4.69
CA LYS A 118 -17.46 -14.92 4.28
C LYS A 118 -18.04 -13.51 4.26
N SER A 119 -18.73 -13.15 3.17
CA SER A 119 -19.44 -11.87 3.08
C SER A 119 -20.47 -11.78 4.19
N SER A 120 -20.54 -10.62 4.85
CA SER A 120 -21.67 -10.30 5.72
C SER A 120 -22.95 -10.37 4.88
N GLU A 121 -24.03 -10.92 5.43
CA GLU A 121 -25.33 -11.09 4.75
C GLU A 121 -26.00 -9.76 4.36
N ALA A 122 -25.35 -8.63 4.65
CA ALA A 122 -25.80 -7.31 4.27
C ALA A 122 -25.65 -7.10 2.75
N LYS A 123 -26.77 -7.22 2.04
CA LYS A 123 -26.98 -6.87 0.63
C LYS A 123 -25.88 -7.42 -0.29
N VAL A 124 -26.00 -8.70 -0.63
CA VAL A 124 -25.32 -9.28 -1.79
C VAL A 124 -26.10 -8.87 -3.04
N SER A 125 -26.16 -7.56 -3.35
CA SER A 125 -26.38 -7.16 -4.73
C SER A 125 -25.04 -7.35 -5.44
N LEU A 126 -25.05 -8.12 -6.53
CA LEU A 126 -23.90 -8.31 -7.41
C LEU A 126 -23.73 -7.02 -8.25
N GLU A 127 -23.50 -5.90 -7.59
CA GLU A 127 -23.28 -4.63 -8.26
C GLU A 127 -21.89 -4.63 -8.88
N THR A 128 -21.85 -4.49 -10.20
CA THR A 128 -20.62 -4.33 -10.95
C THR A 128 -19.90 -3.08 -10.47
N VAL A 129 -18.62 -3.23 -10.07
CA VAL A 129 -17.76 -2.10 -9.73
C VAL A 129 -17.63 -1.19 -10.96
N SER A 130 -17.66 0.13 -10.75
CA SER A 130 -17.50 1.09 -11.83
C SER A 130 -16.10 1.00 -12.46
N TYR A 131 -16.04 0.98 -13.79
CA TYR A 131 -14.78 0.96 -14.53
C TYR A 131 -13.88 2.17 -14.21
N SER A 132 -14.48 3.32 -13.92
CA SER A 132 -13.77 4.53 -13.52
C SER A 132 -13.01 4.35 -12.20
N ALA A 133 -13.59 3.65 -11.22
CA ALA A 133 -12.93 3.40 -9.94
C ALA A 133 -11.69 2.52 -10.11
N VAL A 134 -11.80 1.45 -10.92
CA VAL A 134 -10.66 0.57 -11.23
C VAL A 134 -9.58 1.34 -11.99
N PHE A 135 -9.97 2.20 -12.94
CA PHE A 135 -9.02 3.03 -13.69
C PHE A 135 -8.24 3.99 -12.78
N VAL A 136 -8.92 4.67 -11.85
CA VAL A 136 -8.26 5.56 -10.87
C VAL A 136 -7.21 4.79 -10.07
N LEU A 137 -7.53 3.58 -9.60
CA LEU A 137 -6.59 2.76 -8.84
C LEU A 137 -5.37 2.33 -9.69
N LEU A 138 -5.59 1.96 -10.95
CA LEU A 138 -4.51 1.62 -11.88
C LEU A 138 -3.60 2.82 -12.15
N VAL A 139 -4.15 4.03 -12.28
CA VAL A 139 -3.37 5.26 -12.46
C VAL A 139 -2.49 5.58 -11.24
N HIS A 140 -2.84 5.12 -10.04
CA HIS A 140 -1.94 5.25 -8.88
C HIS A 140 -0.85 4.18 -8.86
N TRP A 141 -1.19 2.95 -9.27
CA TRP A 141 -0.26 1.82 -9.23
C TRP A 141 0.80 1.83 -10.33
N ILE A 142 0.41 2.21 -11.56
CA ILE A 142 1.33 2.30 -12.72
C ILE A 142 2.53 3.22 -12.43
N PRO A 143 2.37 4.51 -12.08
CA PRO A 143 3.51 5.39 -11.85
C PRO A 143 4.39 4.88 -10.70
N LEU A 144 3.79 4.29 -9.66
CA LEU A 144 4.54 3.79 -8.52
C LEU A 144 5.58 2.72 -8.92
N ASN A 145 5.28 1.86 -9.90
CA ASN A 145 6.24 0.85 -10.39
C ASN A 145 7.05 1.32 -11.60
N PHE A 146 6.50 2.15 -12.48
CA PHE A 146 7.23 2.64 -13.65
C PHE A 146 8.33 3.64 -13.29
N ILE A 147 8.15 4.45 -12.23
CA ILE A 147 9.19 5.37 -11.78
C ILE A 147 10.43 4.59 -11.30
N PHE A 148 10.27 3.39 -10.73
CA PHE A 148 11.39 2.53 -10.38
C PHE A 148 12.27 2.18 -11.60
N LEU A 149 11.66 1.95 -12.77
CA LEU A 149 12.37 1.59 -13.99
C LEU A 149 13.18 2.77 -14.59
N PHE A 150 12.77 4.00 -14.31
CA PHE A 150 13.39 5.22 -14.84
C PHE A 150 14.45 5.83 -13.92
N ILE A 151 14.62 5.31 -12.69
CA ILE A 151 15.66 5.76 -11.77
C ILE A 151 16.99 5.08 -12.18
N PRO A 152 18.03 5.86 -12.50
CA PRO A 152 19.37 5.33 -12.79
C PRO A 152 20.10 4.83 -11.54
#